data_AF-A0A7D5IRR4-F1
#
_entry.id   AF-A0A7D5IRR4-F1
#
_cell.length_a   1.000
_cell.length_b   1.000
_cell.length_c   1.000
_cell.angle_alpha   90.00
_cell.angle_beta   90.00
_cell.angle_gamma   90.00
#
_symmetry.space_group_name_H-M   'P 1'
#
loop_
_entity.id
_entity.type
_entity.pdbx_description
1 polymer ?
#
loop_
_entity_poly.entity_id
_entity_poly.type
_entity_poly.pdbx_seq_one_letter_code
_entity_poly.pdbx_strand_id
1 'polypeptide(L)'
;MPLITGRLSDFQGNPGLEVHPRIVFRPSGAAVGGTSLFYSRPVIVDTFGPDGSFSVELQSTDELWHIAGDDVWYEVTIDRLVAGADYMPWDHPGWRLKVPAGGGLFSALVVAPTNPAQVWFGPGKRPWMPEGDEPTQALVPSAYTGWYRTNTVPDRGLDNYFEWE
;
A
#
# COMPACT_ATOMS: atom_id res chain seq x y z
N MET A 1 2.33 -20.87 6.71
CA MET A 1 1.97 -19.68 5.90
C MET A 1 2.10 -18.47 6.82
N PRO A 2 2.66 -17.34 6.35
CA PRO A 2 2.72 -16.10 7.12
C PRO A 2 1.36 -15.67 7.69
N LEU A 3 1.33 -15.30 8.98
CA LEU A 3 0.14 -14.76 9.63
C LEU A 3 0.10 -13.24 9.48
N ILE A 4 -0.97 -12.73 8.89
CA ILE A 4 -1.26 -11.31 8.82
C ILE A 4 -2.35 -10.98 9.84
N THR A 5 -2.12 -9.95 10.64
CA THR A 5 -3.09 -9.46 11.63
C THR A 5 -3.42 -8.00 11.35
N GLY A 6 -4.66 -7.59 11.57
CA GLY A 6 -5.06 -6.19 11.40
C GLY A 6 -6.40 -5.90 12.05
N ARG A 7 -6.92 -4.71 11.80
CA ARG A 7 -8.24 -4.27 12.27
C ARG A 7 -9.02 -3.61 11.14
N LEU A 8 -10.34 -3.69 11.21
CA LEU A 8 -11.22 -2.93 10.31
C LEU A 8 -10.97 -1.41 10.39
N SER A 9 -10.52 -0.91 11.54
CA SER A 9 -10.11 0.48 11.71
C SER A 9 -8.86 0.88 10.91
N ASP A 10 -8.09 -0.07 10.37
CA ASP A 10 -6.95 0.22 9.50
C ASP A 10 -7.42 0.78 8.13
N PHE A 11 -8.72 0.73 7.86
CA PHE A 11 -9.36 1.25 6.65
C PHE A 11 -10.09 2.55 6.97
N GLN A 12 -9.97 3.56 6.10
CA GLN A 12 -10.43 4.92 6.37
C GLN A 12 -11.95 5.02 6.68
N GLY A 13 -12.74 4.08 6.17
CA GLY A 13 -14.19 4.01 6.44
C GLY A 13 -14.57 3.46 7.81
N ASN A 14 -13.61 2.93 8.59
CA ASN A 14 -13.83 2.18 9.83
C ASN A 14 -15.11 1.31 9.77
N PRO A 15 -15.19 0.38 8.79
CA PRO A 15 -16.39 -0.41 8.57
C PRO A 15 -16.76 -1.15 9.85
N GLY A 16 -17.94 -0.82 10.41
CA GLY A 16 -18.46 -1.52 11.57
C GLY A 16 -18.90 -2.95 11.21
N LEU A 17 -19.08 -3.80 12.21
CA LEU A 17 -19.47 -5.20 11.98
C LEU A 17 -20.90 -5.34 11.45
N GLU A 18 -21.75 -4.32 11.66
CA GLU A 18 -23.15 -4.29 11.26
C GLU A 18 -23.39 -4.28 9.74
N VAL A 19 -22.39 -3.90 8.96
CA VAL A 19 -22.45 -3.91 7.49
C VAL A 19 -21.98 -5.24 6.89
N HIS A 20 -21.64 -6.22 7.75
CA HIS A 20 -21.06 -7.50 7.36
C HIS A 20 -19.90 -7.31 6.38
N PRO A 21 -18.79 -6.68 6.81
CA PRO A 21 -17.68 -6.39 5.91
C PRO A 21 -16.99 -7.69 5.50
N ARG A 22 -16.27 -7.63 4.38
CA ARG A 22 -15.42 -8.74 3.92
C ARG A 22 -14.14 -8.17 3.33
N ILE A 23 -13.00 -8.64 3.81
CA ILE A 23 -11.70 -8.30 3.21
C ILE A 23 -11.36 -9.38 2.18
N VAL A 24 -10.97 -8.94 0.99
CA VAL A 24 -10.57 -9.83 -0.11
C VAL A 24 -9.12 -9.55 -0.46
N PHE A 25 -8.30 -10.60 -0.39
CA PHE A 25 -6.91 -10.58 -0.81
C PHE A 25 -6.81 -11.32 -2.14
N ARG A 26 -6.66 -10.57 -3.23
CA ARG A 26 -6.55 -11.13 -4.58
C ARG A 26 -5.09 -11.13 -5.03
N PRO A 27 -4.49 -12.31 -5.25
CA PRO A 27 -3.19 -12.44 -5.92
C PRO A 27 -3.14 -11.64 -7.24
N SER A 28 -2.11 -10.82 -7.43
CA SER A 28 -1.91 -10.06 -8.68
C SER A 28 -1.68 -10.96 -9.90
N GLY A 29 -1.23 -12.19 -9.67
CA GLY A 29 -0.98 -13.20 -10.69
C GLY A 29 -0.68 -14.56 -10.06
N ALA A 30 -0.38 -15.54 -10.91
CA ALA A 30 0.10 -16.84 -10.45
C ALA A 30 1.64 -16.84 -10.43
N ALA A 31 2.24 -17.44 -9.39
CA ALA A 31 3.68 -17.59 -9.26
C ALA A 31 4.05 -18.92 -8.57
N VAL A 32 5.33 -19.28 -8.63
CA VAL A 32 5.85 -20.52 -8.04
C VAL A 32 6.94 -20.16 -7.04
N GLY A 33 6.79 -20.61 -5.81
CA GLY A 33 7.86 -20.67 -4.82
C GLY A 33 8.48 -22.06 -4.79
N GLY A 34 9.60 -22.23 -4.09
CA GLY A 34 10.35 -23.49 -4.13
C GLY A 34 9.60 -24.74 -3.65
N THR A 35 8.57 -24.57 -2.83
CA THR A 35 7.73 -25.67 -2.32
C THR A 35 6.24 -25.37 -2.43
N SER A 36 5.85 -24.25 -3.05
CA SER A 36 4.47 -23.74 -2.97
C SER A 36 4.05 -23.02 -4.25
N LEU A 37 2.76 -23.06 -4.58
CA LEU A 37 2.21 -22.38 -5.76
C LEU A 37 1.36 -21.21 -5.30
N PHE A 38 1.77 -20.00 -5.65
CA PHE A 38 1.00 -18.78 -5.46
C PHE A 38 -0.11 -18.78 -6.49
N TYR A 39 -1.29 -19.23 -6.06
CA TYR A 39 -2.42 -19.49 -6.94
C TYR A 39 -3.38 -18.29 -6.96
N SER A 40 -4.13 -18.10 -8.05
CA SER A 40 -4.91 -16.89 -8.31
C SER A 40 -6.24 -16.74 -7.56
N ARG A 41 -6.63 -17.69 -6.70
CA ARG A 41 -7.92 -17.56 -6.00
C ARG A 41 -7.79 -16.55 -4.86
N PRO A 42 -8.77 -15.65 -4.72
CA PRO A 42 -8.79 -14.73 -3.60
C PRO A 42 -8.93 -15.45 -2.25
N VAL A 43 -8.21 -14.95 -1.25
CA VAL A 43 -8.42 -15.30 0.15
C VAL A 43 -9.40 -14.30 0.75
N ILE A 44 -10.39 -14.81 1.49
CA ILE A 44 -11.51 -14.03 2.00
C ILE A 44 -11.49 -14.07 3.52
N VAL A 45 -11.66 -12.90 4.14
CA VAL A 45 -11.88 -12.75 5.58
C VAL A 45 -13.24 -12.10 5.78
N ASP A 46 -14.18 -12.84 6.36
CA ASP A 46 -15.55 -12.42 6.66
C ASP A 46 -15.90 -12.55 8.15
N THR A 47 -14.94 -13.01 8.97
CA THR A 47 -15.09 -13.22 10.40
C THR A 47 -14.11 -12.31 11.14
N PHE A 48 -14.63 -11.54 12.11
CA PHE A 48 -13.88 -10.54 12.84
C PHE A 48 -14.11 -10.67 14.35
N GLY A 49 -13.11 -10.26 15.13
CA GLY A 49 -13.25 -10.10 16.57
C GLY A 49 -14.19 -8.95 16.94
N PRO A 50 -14.59 -8.85 18.23
CA PRO A 50 -15.51 -7.82 18.71
C PRO A 50 -14.95 -6.40 18.56
N ASP A 51 -13.62 -6.26 18.47
CA ASP A 51 -12.91 -5.00 18.20
C ASP A 51 -12.62 -4.78 16.70
N GLY A 52 -13.21 -5.58 15.82
CA GLY A 52 -12.93 -5.56 14.38
C GLY A 52 -11.57 -6.15 14.02
N SER A 53 -10.89 -6.84 14.94
CA SER A 53 -9.64 -7.54 14.64
C SER A 53 -9.86 -8.69 13.66
N PHE A 54 -8.85 -8.94 12.83
CA PHE A 54 -8.81 -10.11 11.96
C PHE A 54 -7.42 -10.73 11.94
N SER A 55 -7.39 -11.98 11.48
CA SER A 55 -6.16 -12.71 11.21
C SER A 55 -6.36 -13.56 9.96
N VAL A 56 -5.36 -13.59 9.09
CA VAL A 56 -5.39 -14.35 7.85
C VAL A 56 -4.02 -14.92 7.54
N GLU A 57 -3.99 -16.19 7.13
CA GLU A 57 -2.78 -16.80 6.62
C GLU A 57 -2.70 -16.55 5.11
N LEU A 58 -1.65 -15.86 4.68
CA LEU A 58 -1.38 -15.59 3.27
C LEU A 58 -0.05 -16.24 2.89
N GLN A 59 0.10 -16.59 1.62
CA GLN A 59 1.39 -17.05 1.11
C GLN A 59 2.36 -15.87 0.98
N SER A 60 3.63 -16.11 1.34
CA SER A 60 4.66 -15.08 1.23
C SER A 60 4.90 -14.69 -0.23
N THR A 61 5.07 -13.40 -0.46
CA THR A 61 5.47 -12.84 -1.76
C THR A 61 6.99 -12.80 -1.93
N ASP A 62 7.76 -12.88 -0.84
CA ASP A 62 9.22 -12.71 -0.86
C ASP A 62 9.96 -14.04 -1.08
N GLU A 63 9.29 -15.17 -0.81
CA GLU A 63 9.84 -16.52 -0.99
C GLU A 63 9.58 -17.10 -2.40
N LEU A 64 8.99 -16.30 -3.29
CA LEU A 64 8.66 -16.72 -4.65
C LEU A 64 9.90 -16.72 -5.54
N TRP A 65 10.07 -17.77 -6.35
CA TRP A 65 11.22 -17.88 -7.24
C TRP A 65 11.11 -16.91 -8.42
N HIS A 66 12.24 -16.30 -8.78
CA HIS A 66 12.38 -15.39 -9.92
C HIS A 66 11.46 -14.15 -9.88
N ILE A 67 10.93 -13.79 -8.72
CA ILE A 67 10.28 -12.50 -8.50
C ILE A 67 11.37 -11.49 -8.12
N ALA A 68 11.71 -10.59 -9.04
CA ALA A 68 12.64 -9.50 -8.80
C ALA A 68 11.84 -8.20 -8.71
N GLY A 69 11.86 -7.53 -7.56
CA GLY A 69 11.09 -6.31 -7.37
C GLY A 69 9.58 -6.57 -7.28
N ASP A 70 8.81 -5.49 -7.43
CA ASP A 70 7.42 -5.41 -6.99
C ASP A 70 6.41 -6.30 -7.75
N ASP A 71 6.81 -7.32 -8.49
CA ASP A 71 5.99 -8.03 -9.49
C ASP A 71 4.83 -8.88 -8.96
N VAL A 72 4.88 -9.34 -7.70
CA VAL A 72 3.79 -10.12 -7.08
C VAL A 72 3.31 -9.50 -5.77
N TRP A 73 2.02 -9.25 -5.66
CA TRP A 73 1.38 -8.67 -4.48
C TRP A 73 -0.04 -9.21 -4.33
N TYR A 74 -0.69 -8.91 -3.21
CA TYR A 74 -2.14 -9.01 -3.12
C TYR A 74 -2.77 -7.64 -3.34
N GLU A 75 -3.74 -7.56 -4.25
CA GLU A 75 -4.72 -6.48 -4.27
C GLU A 75 -5.67 -6.69 -3.08
N VAL A 76 -5.86 -5.65 -2.29
CA VAL A 76 -6.72 -5.70 -1.10
C VAL A 76 -7.95 -4.84 -1.31
N THR A 77 -9.12 -5.43 -1.12
CA THR A 77 -10.41 -4.72 -1.21
C THR A 77 -11.26 -5.00 0.02
N ILE A 78 -12.05 -4.01 0.41
CA ILE A 78 -13.13 -4.20 1.38
C ILE A 78 -14.46 -4.16 0.64
N ASP A 79 -15.19 -5.25 0.76
CA ASP A 79 -16.55 -5.37 0.30
C ASP A 79 -17.51 -5.26 1.51
N ARG A 80 -18.75 -4.85 1.26
CA ARG A 80 -19.85 -4.87 2.24
C ARG A 80 -21.05 -5.61 1.69
N LEU A 81 -21.84 -6.21 2.57
CA LEU A 81 -23.12 -6.80 2.17
C LEU A 81 -24.13 -5.67 1.91
N VAL A 82 -24.78 -5.69 0.75
CA VAL A 82 -25.84 -4.73 0.41
C VAL A 82 -27.19 -5.44 0.46
N ALA A 83 -28.16 -4.85 1.15
CA ALA A 83 -29.48 -5.45 1.28
C ALA A 83 -30.12 -5.72 -0.10
N GLY A 84 -30.51 -6.97 -0.33
CA GLY A 84 -31.11 -7.40 -1.60
C GLY A 84 -30.10 -7.63 -2.74
N ALA A 85 -28.80 -7.59 -2.45
CA ALA A 85 -27.72 -7.88 -3.40
C ALA A 85 -26.61 -8.72 -2.75
N ASP A 86 -25.62 -9.11 -3.56
CA ASP A 86 -24.37 -9.70 -3.08
C ASP A 86 -23.43 -8.65 -2.46
N TYR A 87 -22.25 -9.10 -2.04
CA TYR A 87 -21.16 -8.22 -1.61
C TYR A 87 -20.79 -7.21 -2.71
N MET A 88 -20.74 -5.94 -2.33
CA MET A 88 -20.29 -4.86 -3.21
C MET A 88 -19.02 -4.21 -2.66
N PRO A 89 -18.10 -3.81 -3.56
CA PRO A 89 -17.07 -2.81 -3.30
C PRO A 89 -17.48 -1.69 -2.34
N TRP A 90 -16.85 -1.61 -1.17
CA TRP A 90 -16.93 -0.44 -0.31
C TRP A 90 -15.69 0.43 -0.49
N ASP A 91 -14.51 -0.13 -0.26
CA ASP A 91 -13.25 0.58 -0.37
C ASP A 91 -12.28 -0.21 -1.26
N HIS A 92 -11.77 0.48 -2.27
CA HIS A 92 -10.85 -0.05 -3.27
C HIS A 92 -9.66 0.89 -3.37
N PRO A 93 -8.82 0.90 -2.33
CA PRO A 93 -7.71 1.85 -2.29
C PRO A 93 -6.63 1.54 -3.33
N GLY A 94 -6.75 0.41 -4.06
CA GLY A 94 -5.78 -0.03 -5.05
C GLY A 94 -4.43 -0.41 -4.44
N TRP A 95 -4.42 -0.68 -3.13
CA TRP A 95 -3.22 -0.97 -2.37
C TRP A 95 -2.62 -2.32 -2.76
N ARG A 96 -1.29 -2.34 -2.78
CA ARG A 96 -0.51 -3.55 -2.96
C ARG A 96 -0.05 -4.03 -1.60
N LEU A 97 -0.42 -5.24 -1.21
CA LEU A 97 0.06 -5.86 0.01
C LEU A 97 1.22 -6.81 -0.31
N LYS A 98 2.37 -6.60 0.35
CA LYS A 98 3.53 -7.49 0.31
C LYS A 98 3.57 -8.32 1.58
N VAL A 99 3.70 -9.63 1.44
CA VAL A 99 3.63 -10.57 2.55
C VAL A 99 5.01 -11.17 2.78
N PRO A 100 5.77 -10.71 3.78
CA PRO A 100 7.06 -11.30 4.11
C PRO A 100 6.86 -12.69 4.75
N ALA A 101 7.91 -13.50 4.76
CA ALA A 101 7.90 -14.85 5.32
C ALA A 101 7.41 -14.90 6.78
N GLY A 102 7.71 -13.86 7.57
CA GLY A 102 7.30 -13.74 8.97
C GLY A 102 5.88 -13.22 9.19
N GLY A 103 5.19 -12.76 8.15
CA GLY A 103 3.90 -12.08 8.27
C GLY A 103 4.02 -10.72 8.94
N GLY A 104 2.96 -10.26 9.60
CA GLY A 104 2.98 -8.99 10.33
C GLY A 104 1.66 -8.25 10.40
N LEU A 105 1.74 -6.99 10.83
CA LEU A 105 0.59 -6.08 10.88
C LEU A 105 0.21 -5.62 9.47
N PHE A 106 -1.06 -5.75 9.10
CA PHE A 106 -1.60 -5.37 7.80
C PHE A 106 -1.17 -3.96 7.38
N SER A 107 -1.34 -2.97 8.26
CA SER A 107 -0.99 -1.56 8.00
C SER A 107 0.50 -1.32 7.74
N ALA A 108 1.38 -2.19 8.24
CA ALA A 108 2.83 -2.11 8.00
C ALA A 108 3.25 -2.78 6.68
N LEU A 109 2.38 -3.62 6.11
CA LEU A 109 2.65 -4.42 4.91
C LEU A 109 2.02 -3.82 3.64
N VAL A 110 1.10 -2.88 3.80
CA VAL A 110 0.47 -2.16 2.71
C VAL A 110 1.48 -1.20 2.09
N VAL A 111 1.76 -1.39 0.81
CA VAL A 111 2.48 -0.45 -0.04
C VAL A 111 1.45 0.47 -0.66
N ALA A 112 1.26 1.64 -0.04
CA ALA A 112 0.49 2.71 -0.64
C ALA A 112 1.26 3.28 -1.84
N PRO A 113 0.58 3.62 -2.95
CA PRO A 113 1.23 4.39 -4.01
C PRO A 113 1.80 5.68 -3.40
N THR A 114 3.02 6.04 -3.79
CA THR A 114 3.59 7.36 -3.50
C THR A 114 2.54 8.40 -3.87
N ASN A 115 2.19 9.28 -2.93
CA ASN A 115 1.18 10.31 -3.17
C ASN A 115 1.60 11.06 -4.46
N PRO A 116 0.72 11.26 -5.45
CA PRO A 116 1.10 11.96 -6.69
C PRO A 116 1.59 13.40 -6.42
N ALA A 117 1.29 13.97 -5.26
CA ALA A 117 1.83 15.26 -4.78
C ALA A 117 3.19 15.15 -4.04
N GLN A 118 3.67 13.93 -3.79
CA GLN A 118 5.00 13.68 -3.22
C GLN A 118 6.02 13.81 -4.33
N VAL A 119 6.62 14.99 -4.42
CA VAL A 119 7.68 15.30 -5.37
C VAL A 119 9.01 14.96 -4.72
N TRP A 120 9.83 14.20 -5.43
CA TRP A 120 11.24 14.02 -5.07
C TRP A 120 11.99 15.30 -5.39
N PHE A 121 12.61 15.92 -4.38
CA PHE A 121 13.61 16.96 -4.60
C PHE A 121 14.93 16.52 -3.95
N GLY A 122 15.99 16.41 -4.74
CA GLY A 122 17.34 16.11 -4.27
C GLY A 122 18.22 17.36 -4.35
N PRO A 123 19.44 17.34 -3.76
CA PRO A 123 20.34 18.48 -3.79
C PRO A 123 20.60 18.89 -5.23
N GLY A 124 20.13 20.08 -5.58
CA GLY A 124 20.22 20.64 -6.92
C GLY A 124 21.66 20.72 -7.41
N LYS A 125 21.81 20.49 -8.70
CA LYS A 125 22.99 20.72 -9.55
C LYS A 125 23.96 21.77 -8.99
N ARG A 126 25.26 21.46 -8.93
CA ARG A 126 26.28 22.50 -8.73
C ARG A 126 26.27 23.42 -9.95
N PRO A 127 26.09 24.76 -9.81
CA PRO A 127 25.95 25.67 -10.95
C PRO A 127 27.12 25.68 -11.95
N TRP A 128 28.27 25.10 -11.58
CA TRP A 128 29.54 25.20 -12.30
C TRP A 128 30.11 23.86 -12.80
N MET A 129 29.36 22.75 -12.76
CA MET A 129 29.79 21.47 -13.32
C MET A 129 28.99 21.13 -14.61
N PRO A 130 29.65 21.05 -15.79
CA PRO A 130 28.98 20.81 -17.08
C PRO A 130 28.52 19.36 -17.30
N GLU A 131 29.14 18.38 -16.65
CA GLU A 131 28.88 16.95 -16.84
C GLU A 131 28.74 16.26 -15.48
N GLY A 132 27.58 15.65 -15.24
CA GLY A 132 27.29 14.86 -14.05
C GLY A 132 25.94 15.21 -13.45
N ASP A 133 24.87 14.57 -13.93
CA ASP A 133 23.56 14.52 -13.26
C ASP A 133 23.62 13.59 -12.04
N GLU A 134 24.69 13.68 -11.25
CA GLU A 134 24.89 12.85 -10.06
C GLU A 134 24.63 13.67 -8.81
N PRO A 135 23.74 13.21 -7.91
CA PRO A 135 23.47 13.88 -6.65
C PRO A 135 24.75 13.96 -5.82
N THR A 136 25.04 15.15 -5.28
CA THR A 136 26.24 15.41 -4.48
C THR A 136 26.26 14.71 -3.11
N GLN A 137 25.20 13.98 -2.78
CA GLN A 137 24.98 13.29 -1.51
C GLN A 137 24.37 11.92 -1.80
N ALA A 138 24.61 10.94 -0.93
CA ALA A 138 23.96 9.65 -1.02
C ALA A 138 22.43 9.84 -0.93
N LEU A 139 21.70 9.38 -1.95
CA LEU A 139 20.24 9.44 -1.96
C LEU A 139 19.71 8.54 -0.84
N VAL A 140 19.25 9.16 0.24
CA VAL A 140 18.45 8.49 1.27
C VAL A 140 17.00 8.87 0.98
N PRO A 141 16.18 7.96 0.41
CA PRO A 141 14.78 8.22 0.07
C PRO A 141 13.97 9.02 1.10
N SER A 142 14.10 8.66 2.37
CA SER A 142 13.38 9.30 3.47
C SER A 142 13.87 10.71 3.83
N ALA A 143 15.03 11.15 3.30
CA ALA A 143 15.61 12.47 3.56
C ALA A 143 15.28 13.52 2.49
N TYR A 144 14.65 13.11 1.38
CA TYR A 144 14.41 13.93 0.19
C TYR A 144 12.93 13.95 -0.25
N THR A 145 12.06 13.57 0.67
CA THR A 145 10.61 13.69 0.52
C THR A 145 10.12 14.93 1.22
N GLY A 146 9.42 15.80 0.51
CA GLY A 146 8.64 16.87 1.11
C GLY A 146 7.33 17.06 0.36
N TRP A 147 6.52 17.97 0.88
CA TRP A 147 5.15 18.16 0.39
C TRP A 147 5.12 19.32 -0.60
N TYR A 148 4.63 19.05 -1.81
CA TYR A 148 4.24 20.14 -2.70
C TYR A 148 2.87 20.66 -2.26
N ARG A 149 2.85 21.73 -1.46
CA ARG A 149 1.63 22.48 -1.21
C ARG A 149 1.35 23.37 -2.41
N THR A 150 0.44 22.93 -3.27
CA THR A 150 -0.24 23.85 -4.18
C THR A 150 -1.16 24.72 -3.35
N ASN A 151 -0.98 26.04 -3.39
CA ASN A 151 -1.98 26.93 -2.85
C ASN A 151 -3.25 26.76 -3.69
N THR A 152 -4.25 26.07 -3.16
CA THR A 152 -5.55 25.86 -3.84
C THR A 152 -6.35 27.15 -3.96
N VAL A 153 -5.91 28.22 -3.31
CA VAL A 153 -6.48 29.57 -3.41
C VAL A 153 -5.44 30.46 -4.09
N PRO A 154 -5.72 31.01 -5.28
CA PRO A 154 -4.81 31.92 -5.97
C PRO A 154 -4.88 33.30 -5.31
N ASP A 155 -4.42 33.40 -4.06
CA ASP A 155 -4.13 34.70 -3.48
C ASP A 155 -2.96 35.29 -4.25
N ARG A 156 -3.22 36.40 -4.94
CA ARG A 156 -2.20 37.12 -5.73
C ARG A 156 -1.00 37.44 -4.84
N GLY A 157 0.11 36.75 -5.08
CA GLY A 157 1.39 37.00 -4.42
C GLY A 157 1.88 35.87 -3.50
N LEU A 158 1.17 34.75 -3.38
CA LEU A 158 1.69 33.55 -2.72
C LEU A 158 2.10 32.53 -3.78
N ASP A 159 3.40 32.44 -4.05
CA ASP A 159 3.96 31.39 -4.89
C ASP A 159 3.75 30.01 -4.25
N ASN A 160 3.63 28.98 -5.09
CA ASN A 160 3.70 27.60 -4.61
C ASN A 160 5.05 27.41 -3.91
N TYR A 161 5.03 26.85 -2.70
CA TYR A 161 6.23 26.66 -1.91
C TYR A 161 6.31 25.23 -1.37
N PHE A 162 7.53 24.81 -1.05
CA PHE A 162 7.81 23.51 -0.47
C PHE A 162 7.90 23.65 1.05
N GLU A 163 7.14 22.84 1.78
CA GLU A 163 7.27 22.72 3.24
C GLU A 163 8.07 21.47 3.61
N TRP A 164 8.89 21.62 4.65
CA TRP A 164 9.76 20.59 5.23
C TRP A 164 9.30 20.37 6.67
N GLU A 165 9.24 19.12 7.13
CA GLU A 165 9.14 18.78 8.56
C GLU A 165 10.40 18.01 8.99
#